data_AF-A0A2E3DLK2-F1
#
_entry.id   AF-A0A2E3DLK2-F1
#
_cell.length_a   1.000
_cell.length_b   1.000
_cell.length_c   1.000
_cell.angle_alpha   90.00
_cell.angle_beta   90.00
_cell.angle_gamma   90.00
#
_symmetry.space_group_name_H-M   'P 1'
#
loop_
_entity.id
_entity.type
_entity.pdbx_description
1 polymer ?
#
loop_
_entity_poly.entity_id
_entity_poly.type
_entity_poly.pdbx_seq_one_letter_code
_entity_poly.pdbx_strand_id
1 'polypeptide(L)'
;MSGFNVIILAGGEKGPLYESTGHVQKALIPIHGTPMVSRVIDAFHKCEDVENIVVVGSADLDHLDSMKHVHKRISTGFTLIQNILHAIAYVKHRLYKSASKHNGYVISFCDAVFLTPQIISDTLNGIKNSQADIVLHYVEKHSFKLEQLPTTRTYIPIDGKLYTGSTIYYVRRFKDLLAITPKLAKLRKVRKSPEQLLETIGCSGLDLAGIQSSLSRQLGINVQLCVSPHARLGMDVDKPLDLELAIQLLDSI
;
A
#
# COMPACT_ATOMS: atom_id res chain seq x y z
N MET A 1 -11.88 4.05 -20.23
CA MET A 1 -12.25 3.24 -19.05
C MET A 1 -12.30 4.17 -17.86
N SER A 2 -13.15 3.93 -16.85
CA SER A 2 -13.13 4.70 -15.59
C SER A 2 -11.74 4.60 -14.94
N GLY A 3 -11.39 5.55 -14.08
CA GLY A 3 -10.12 5.51 -13.33
C GLY A 3 -10.24 4.60 -12.10
N PHE A 4 -9.18 4.54 -11.29
CA PHE A 4 -9.17 3.82 -10.03
C PHE A 4 -9.64 4.71 -8.88
N ASN A 5 -10.42 4.12 -7.98
CA ASN A 5 -10.69 4.73 -6.68
C ASN A 5 -9.62 4.25 -5.69
N VAL A 6 -8.85 5.20 -5.17
CA VAL A 6 -7.72 4.97 -4.26
C VAL A 6 -8.15 5.20 -2.82
N ILE A 7 -7.73 4.29 -1.95
CA ILE A 7 -7.93 4.35 -0.50
C ILE A 7 -6.58 4.56 0.15
N ILE A 8 -6.39 5.69 0.83
CA ILE A 8 -5.19 6.00 1.62
C ILE A 8 -5.53 5.77 3.10
N LEU A 9 -4.80 4.85 3.72
CA LEU A 9 -4.94 4.53 5.14
C LEU A 9 -4.02 5.45 5.95
N ALA A 10 -4.62 6.38 6.68
CA ALA A 10 -3.97 7.43 7.46
C ALA A 10 -4.40 7.40 8.95
N GLY A 11 -4.86 6.24 9.42
CA GLY A 11 -5.26 6.03 10.81
C GLY A 11 -4.16 5.43 11.69
N GLY A 12 -4.46 5.33 12.98
CA GLY A 12 -3.54 4.81 13.99
C GLY A 12 -2.92 5.94 14.81
N GLU A 13 -2.65 5.63 16.08
CA GLU A 13 -2.12 6.58 17.05
C GLU A 13 -0.90 5.99 17.73
N LYS A 14 0.01 6.87 18.17
CA LYS A 14 1.22 6.53 18.94
C LYS A 14 2.01 5.38 18.30
N GLY A 15 2.27 5.52 16.99
CA GLY A 15 3.05 4.56 16.23
C GLY A 15 4.55 4.58 16.59
N PRO A 16 5.40 3.80 15.88
CA PRO A 16 6.84 3.67 16.19
C PRO A 16 7.64 4.99 16.17
N LEU A 17 7.09 6.04 15.57
CA LEU A 17 7.70 7.36 15.47
C LEU A 17 7.24 8.35 16.56
N TYR A 18 6.31 7.94 17.43
CA TYR A 18 5.71 8.83 18.41
C TYR A 18 6.75 9.41 19.38
N GLU A 19 7.60 8.58 19.96
CA GLU A 19 8.62 9.02 20.92
C GLU A 19 9.62 10.00 20.31
N SER A 20 9.99 9.82 19.03
CA SER A 20 10.98 10.68 18.36
C SER A 20 10.39 11.94 17.74
N THR A 21 9.07 11.99 17.51
CA THR A 21 8.42 13.11 16.79
C THR A 21 7.40 13.88 17.62
N GLY A 22 6.88 13.28 18.70
CA GLY A 22 5.77 13.82 19.49
C GLY A 22 4.40 13.79 18.78
N HIS A 23 4.34 13.41 17.50
CA HIS A 23 3.09 13.37 16.74
C HIS A 23 2.30 12.11 17.08
N VAL A 24 1.12 12.30 17.69
CA VAL A 24 0.19 11.21 17.99
C VAL A 24 -0.19 10.45 16.71
N GLN A 25 -0.43 11.17 15.62
CA GLN A 25 -0.80 10.59 14.34
C GLN A 25 0.36 10.60 13.37
N LYS A 26 0.74 9.41 12.89
CA LYS A 26 1.85 9.24 11.94
C LYS A 26 1.63 10.03 10.64
N ALA A 27 0.38 10.07 10.16
CA ALA A 27 -0.02 10.78 8.96
C ALA A 27 0.34 12.29 8.98
N LEU A 28 0.39 12.89 10.17
CA LEU A 28 0.64 14.31 10.41
C LEU A 28 2.13 14.65 10.61
N ILE A 29 3.02 13.66 10.67
CA ILE A 29 4.45 13.92 10.82
C ILE A 29 4.94 14.70 9.60
N PRO A 30 5.60 15.86 9.79
CA PRO A 30 6.11 16.65 8.68
C PRO A 30 7.43 16.08 8.14
N ILE A 31 7.58 16.14 6.82
CA ILE A 31 8.85 16.02 6.12
C ILE A 31 9.05 17.34 5.37
N HIS A 32 10.03 18.14 5.79
CA HIS A 32 10.23 19.52 5.32
C HIS A 32 8.97 20.39 5.41
N GLY A 33 8.26 20.31 6.55
CA GLY A 33 7.03 21.07 6.79
C GLY A 33 5.77 20.47 6.15
N THR A 34 5.88 19.57 5.17
CA THR A 34 4.72 18.91 4.56
C THR A 34 4.38 17.59 5.27
N PRO A 35 3.15 17.41 5.78
CA PRO A 35 2.72 16.16 6.39
C PRO A 35 2.85 14.95 5.45
N MET A 36 3.22 13.79 5.96
CA MET A 36 3.39 12.55 5.17
C MET A 36 2.17 12.26 4.29
N VAL A 37 0.97 12.34 4.85
CA VAL A 37 -0.26 12.03 4.11
C VAL A 37 -0.49 13.02 2.95
N SER A 38 -0.12 14.29 3.10
CA SER A 38 -0.25 15.28 2.03
C SER A 38 0.62 14.93 0.83
N ARG A 39 1.87 14.48 1.07
CA ARG A 39 2.78 14.03 0.01
C ARG A 39 2.18 12.86 -0.78
N VAL A 40 1.55 11.91 -0.09
CA VAL A 40 0.90 10.75 -0.72
C VAL A 40 -0.35 11.17 -1.50
N ILE A 41 -1.21 12.03 -0.93
CA ILE A 41 -2.40 12.55 -1.60
C ILE A 41 -2.01 13.26 -2.90
N ASP A 42 -1.02 14.14 -2.84
CA ASP A 42 -0.58 14.92 -4.00
C ASP A 42 0.03 14.02 -5.10
N ALA A 43 0.77 12.97 -4.72
CA ALA A 43 1.30 12.00 -5.67
C ALA A 43 0.20 11.26 -6.43
N PHE A 44 -0.84 10.78 -5.72
CA PHE A 44 -1.99 10.13 -6.35
C PHE A 44 -2.86 11.10 -7.15
N HIS A 45 -3.05 12.33 -6.67
CA HIS A 45 -3.86 13.35 -7.36
C HIS A 45 -3.28 13.72 -8.73
N LYS A 46 -1.95 13.72 -8.85
CA LYS A 46 -1.23 13.99 -10.11
C LYS A 46 -1.28 12.84 -11.13
N CYS A 47 -1.98 11.75 -10.84
CA CYS A 47 -2.10 10.60 -11.75
C CYS A 47 -3.44 10.61 -12.49
N GLU A 48 -3.41 10.59 -13.82
CA GLU A 48 -4.63 10.60 -14.66
C GLU A 48 -5.53 9.37 -14.44
N ASP A 49 -4.92 8.24 -14.08
CA ASP A 49 -5.62 6.99 -13.82
C ASP A 49 -6.32 6.94 -12.46
N VAL A 50 -6.20 7.99 -11.63
CA VAL A 50 -6.85 8.09 -10.32
C VAL A 50 -8.10 8.94 -10.45
N GLU A 51 -9.26 8.33 -10.20
CA GLU A 51 -10.55 9.00 -10.32
C GLU A 51 -10.96 9.70 -9.03
N ASN A 52 -10.85 9.00 -7.90
CA ASN A 52 -11.16 9.56 -6.58
C ASN A 52 -10.16 9.07 -5.55
N ILE A 53 -9.86 9.94 -4.59
CA ILE A 53 -9.08 9.61 -3.40
C ILE A 53 -10.02 9.59 -2.19
N VAL A 54 -10.00 8.48 -1.45
CA VAL A 54 -10.68 8.32 -0.16
C VAL A 54 -9.62 8.14 0.91
N VAL A 55 -9.68 8.94 1.97
CA VAL A 55 -8.73 8.86 3.10
C VAL A 55 -9.44 8.30 4.32
N VAL A 56 -8.81 7.35 5.01
CA VAL A 56 -9.28 6.89 6.33
C VAL A 56 -8.38 7.48 7.41
N GLY A 57 -8.91 8.39 8.22
CA GLY A 57 -8.11 9.15 9.18
C GLY A 57 -8.95 10.02 10.12
N SER A 58 -8.29 10.62 11.10
CA SER A 58 -8.92 11.51 12.08
C SER A 58 -9.47 12.79 11.45
N ALA A 59 -10.29 13.53 12.20
CA ALA A 59 -10.79 14.83 11.74
C ALA A 59 -9.69 15.87 11.55
N ASP A 60 -8.55 15.74 12.24
CA ASP A 60 -7.44 16.70 12.14
C ASP A 60 -6.87 16.78 10.72
N LEU A 61 -7.02 15.71 9.93
CA LEU A 61 -6.59 15.71 8.53
C LEU A 61 -7.37 16.75 7.71
N ASP A 62 -8.62 17.07 8.05
CA ASP A 62 -9.47 18.01 7.29
C ASP A 62 -8.88 19.44 7.23
N HIS A 63 -7.90 19.75 8.08
CA HIS A 63 -7.19 21.04 8.09
C HIS A 63 -6.01 21.12 7.12
N LEU A 64 -5.67 20.03 6.43
CA LEU A 64 -4.57 20.00 5.47
C LEU A 64 -5.04 20.50 4.09
N ASP A 65 -4.25 21.37 3.46
CA ASP A 65 -4.55 21.88 2.11
C ASP A 65 -4.73 20.78 1.06
N SER A 66 -3.99 19.67 1.19
CA SER A 66 -4.07 18.51 0.29
C SER A 66 -5.45 17.83 0.32
N MET A 67 -6.23 17.99 1.39
CA MET A 67 -7.57 17.40 1.49
C MET A 67 -8.56 17.99 0.47
N LYS A 68 -8.27 19.13 -0.15
CA LYS A 68 -9.05 19.64 -1.29
C LYS A 68 -9.07 18.67 -2.49
N HIS A 69 -8.09 17.77 -2.57
CA HIS A 69 -7.98 16.72 -3.59
C HIS A 69 -8.65 15.41 -3.16
N VAL A 70 -9.16 15.31 -1.94
CA VAL A 70 -9.76 14.10 -1.37
C VAL A 70 -11.28 14.16 -1.55
N HIS A 71 -11.84 13.14 -2.20
CA HIS A 71 -13.28 13.02 -2.41
C HIS A 71 -14.02 12.83 -1.08
N LYS A 72 -13.48 11.98 -0.19
CA LYS A 72 -14.08 11.73 1.12
C LYS A 72 -13.07 11.29 2.16
N ARG A 73 -13.12 11.91 3.34
CA ARG A 73 -12.56 11.35 4.57
C ARG A 73 -13.55 10.44 5.28
N ILE A 74 -13.06 9.28 5.69
CA ILE A 74 -13.76 8.29 6.51
C ILE A 74 -13.09 8.22 7.87
N SER A 75 -13.87 8.19 8.94
CA SER A 75 -13.34 8.05 10.30
C SER A 75 -12.65 6.71 10.50
N THR A 76 -11.60 6.72 11.32
CA THR A 76 -10.86 5.51 11.70
C THR A 76 -11.72 4.55 12.51
N GLY A 77 -11.61 3.25 12.22
CA GLY A 77 -11.96 2.18 13.13
C GLY A 77 -10.80 1.80 14.05
N PHE A 78 -10.99 0.75 14.86
CA PHE A 78 -10.02 0.28 15.84
C PHE A 78 -8.87 -0.55 15.23
N THR A 79 -9.07 -1.09 14.02
CA THR A 79 -8.08 -1.95 13.36
C THR A 79 -7.87 -1.58 11.90
N LEU A 80 -6.74 -1.99 11.34
CA LEU A 80 -6.44 -1.83 9.92
C LEU A 80 -7.54 -2.47 9.03
N ILE A 81 -8.03 -3.64 9.41
CA ILE A 81 -9.08 -4.35 8.66
C ILE A 81 -10.39 -3.54 8.70
N GLN A 82 -10.76 -2.97 9.85
CA GLN A 82 -11.93 -2.09 9.94
C GLN A 82 -11.78 -0.83 9.09
N ASN A 83 -10.59 -0.22 9.06
CA ASN A 83 -10.34 0.95 8.20
C ASN A 83 -10.56 0.61 6.71
N ILE A 84 -10.03 -0.52 6.25
CA ILE A 84 -10.23 -1.01 4.88
C ILE A 84 -11.72 -1.28 4.62
N LEU A 85 -12.41 -1.94 5.55
CA LEU A 85 -13.84 -2.25 5.46
C LEU A 85 -14.70 -1.00 5.29
N HIS A 86 -14.49 0.03 6.12
CA HIS A 86 -15.25 1.27 6.08
C HIS A 86 -15.06 2.01 4.76
N ALA A 87 -13.80 2.15 4.29
CA ALA A 87 -13.50 2.80 3.02
C ALA A 87 -14.13 2.06 1.84
N ILE A 88 -14.00 0.73 1.82
CA ILE A 88 -14.55 -0.06 0.72
C ILE A 88 -16.08 -0.05 0.73
N ALA A 89 -16.73 -0.10 1.89
CA ALA A 89 -18.17 0.08 1.97
C ALA A 89 -18.60 1.43 1.36
N TYR A 90 -17.89 2.51 1.68
CA TYR A 90 -18.14 3.83 1.07
C TYR A 90 -17.95 3.80 -0.45
N VAL A 91 -16.79 3.36 -0.94
CA VAL A 91 -16.47 3.33 -2.38
C VAL A 91 -17.49 2.47 -3.13
N LYS A 92 -17.82 1.27 -2.62
CA LYS A 92 -18.81 0.37 -3.22
C LYS A 92 -20.17 1.04 -3.37
N HIS A 93 -20.69 1.65 -2.32
CA HIS A 93 -22.06 2.17 -2.30
C HIS A 93 -22.20 3.57 -2.90
N ARG A 94 -21.17 4.43 -2.79
CA ARG A 94 -21.24 5.84 -3.18
C ARG A 94 -20.57 6.13 -4.51
N LEU A 95 -19.39 5.55 -4.76
CA LEU A 95 -18.65 5.79 -6.01
C LEU A 95 -19.07 4.79 -7.09
N TYR A 96 -19.04 3.49 -6.76
CA TYR A 96 -19.47 2.45 -7.69
C TYR A 96 -20.98 2.24 -7.73
N LYS A 97 -21.76 2.85 -6.83
CA LYS A 97 -23.23 2.71 -6.77
C LYS A 97 -23.70 1.24 -6.78
N SER A 98 -22.93 0.37 -6.14
CA SER A 98 -23.14 -1.08 -6.11
C SER A 98 -23.07 -1.78 -7.47
N ALA A 99 -22.44 -1.16 -8.48
CA ALA A 99 -22.20 -1.78 -9.78
C ALA A 99 -21.41 -3.09 -9.63
N SER A 100 -21.78 -4.10 -10.42
CA SER A 100 -21.11 -5.40 -10.41
C SER A 100 -19.78 -5.39 -11.15
N LYS A 101 -19.62 -4.50 -12.14
CA LYS A 101 -18.39 -4.25 -12.87
C LYS A 101 -17.79 -2.91 -12.43
N HIS A 102 -16.56 -2.95 -11.94
CA HIS A 102 -15.81 -1.78 -11.50
C HIS A 102 -14.32 -2.09 -11.48
N ASN A 103 -13.48 -1.05 -11.35
CA ASN A 103 -12.02 -1.17 -11.41
C ASN A 103 -11.37 -1.61 -10.08
N GLY A 104 -12.08 -2.35 -9.23
CA GLY A 104 -11.56 -2.76 -7.92
C GLY A 104 -11.24 -1.60 -6.95
N TYR A 105 -10.30 -1.85 -6.05
CA TYR A 105 -9.88 -0.94 -4.98
C TYR A 105 -8.36 -0.93 -4.93
N VAL A 106 -7.77 0.26 -5.04
CA VAL A 106 -6.33 0.47 -4.84
C VAL A 106 -6.14 0.98 -3.41
N ILE A 107 -5.24 0.37 -2.66
CA ILE A 107 -5.00 0.68 -1.25
C ILE A 107 -3.53 1.09 -1.09
N SER A 108 -3.31 2.21 -0.44
CA SER A 108 -1.99 2.69 -0.01
C SER A 108 -2.05 3.27 1.40
N PHE A 109 -0.93 3.78 1.88
CA PHE A 109 -0.72 4.17 3.27
C PHE A 109 -0.15 5.59 3.35
N CYS A 110 -0.45 6.29 4.45
CA CYS A 110 0.00 7.66 4.66
C CYS A 110 1.53 7.84 4.68
N ASP A 111 2.29 6.78 4.90
CA ASP A 111 3.75 6.73 5.01
C ASP A 111 4.46 6.31 3.72
N ALA A 112 3.71 6.11 2.62
CA ALA A 112 4.23 5.81 1.29
C ALA A 112 4.80 7.05 0.57
N VAL A 113 5.56 7.88 1.28
CA VAL A 113 5.96 9.24 0.88
C VAL A 113 6.93 9.29 -0.30
N PHE A 114 7.53 8.15 -0.65
CA PHE A 114 8.48 8.04 -1.78
C PHE A 114 7.79 7.78 -3.13
N LEU A 115 6.47 7.61 -3.15
CA LEU A 115 5.72 7.42 -4.38
C LEU A 115 5.77 8.68 -5.25
N THR A 116 6.01 8.49 -6.54
CA THR A 116 5.91 9.53 -7.56
C THR A 116 4.74 9.21 -8.51
N PRO A 117 4.22 10.20 -9.27
CA PRO A 117 3.15 9.95 -10.23
C PRO A 117 3.50 8.88 -11.27
N GLN A 118 4.76 8.82 -11.70
CA GLN A 118 5.24 7.78 -12.61
C GLN A 118 5.15 6.38 -12.00
N ILE A 119 5.64 6.20 -10.77
CA ILE A 119 5.61 4.90 -10.07
C ILE A 119 4.17 4.43 -9.88
N ILE A 120 3.28 5.35 -9.48
CA ILE A 120 1.87 5.05 -9.31
C ILE A 120 1.26 4.63 -10.65
N SER A 121 1.47 5.41 -11.72
CA SER A 121 0.94 5.12 -13.05
C SER A 121 1.39 3.76 -13.58
N ASP A 122 2.67 3.42 -13.46
CA ASP A 122 3.20 2.12 -13.86
C ASP A 122 2.57 0.97 -13.04
N THR A 123 2.39 1.18 -11.74
CA THR A 123 1.73 0.22 -10.86
C THR A 123 0.26 0.01 -11.26
N LEU A 124 -0.48 1.08 -11.55
CA LEU A 124 -1.87 1.01 -12.00
C LEU A 124 -2.00 0.35 -13.38
N ASN A 125 -1.05 0.57 -14.28
CA ASN A 125 -1.01 -0.12 -15.58
C ASN A 125 -0.76 -1.63 -15.41
N GLY A 126 0.13 -2.03 -14.50
CA GLY A 126 0.31 -3.44 -14.12
C GLY A 126 -0.98 -4.07 -13.60
N ILE A 127 -1.74 -3.35 -12.79
CA ILE A 127 -3.05 -3.79 -12.28
C ILE A 127 -4.07 -3.93 -13.42
N LYS A 128 -4.18 -2.98 -14.33
CA LYS A 128 -5.11 -3.03 -15.49
C LYS A 128 -4.85 -4.23 -16.38
N ASN A 129 -3.57 -4.54 -16.61
CA ASN A 129 -3.15 -5.67 -17.43
C ASN A 129 -3.34 -7.02 -16.73
N SER A 130 -3.61 -7.02 -15.41
CA SER A 130 -3.89 -8.21 -14.63
C SER A 130 -5.38 -8.58 -14.66
N GLN A 131 -5.66 -9.88 -14.79
CA GLN A 131 -7.00 -10.44 -14.59
C GLN A 131 -7.21 -11.01 -13.17
N ALA A 132 -6.32 -10.69 -12.22
CA ALA A 132 -6.36 -11.21 -10.87
C ALA A 132 -7.33 -10.48 -9.92
N ASP A 133 -7.79 -11.20 -8.91
CA ASP A 133 -8.63 -10.68 -7.83
C ASP A 133 -7.80 -9.89 -6.81
N ILE A 134 -6.54 -10.26 -6.63
CA ILE A 134 -5.55 -9.51 -5.84
C ILE A 134 -4.29 -9.34 -6.69
N VAL A 135 -3.72 -8.14 -6.67
CA VAL A 135 -2.39 -7.88 -7.23
C VAL A 135 -1.49 -7.36 -6.12
N LEU A 136 -0.36 -8.05 -5.93
CA LEU A 136 0.69 -7.69 -4.97
C LEU A 136 1.96 -7.34 -5.74
N HIS A 137 2.52 -6.16 -5.46
CA HIS A 137 3.77 -5.75 -6.06
C HIS A 137 4.95 -6.03 -5.12
N TYR A 138 6.05 -6.47 -5.71
CA TYR A 138 7.31 -6.72 -5.05
C TYR A 138 8.42 -5.97 -5.78
N VAL A 139 9.46 -5.62 -5.05
CA VAL A 139 10.62 -4.92 -5.59
C VAL A 139 11.85 -5.79 -5.35
N GLU A 140 12.62 -6.06 -6.40
CA GLU A 140 13.89 -6.78 -6.29
C GLU A 140 14.95 -5.88 -5.63
N LYS A 141 15.78 -6.43 -4.73
CA LYS A 141 16.89 -5.71 -4.09
C LYS A 141 17.83 -5.04 -5.09
N HIS A 142 17.93 -5.58 -6.31
CA HIS A 142 18.72 -4.99 -7.38
C HIS A 142 18.26 -3.58 -7.78
N SER A 143 16.95 -3.31 -7.79
CA SER A 143 16.40 -1.98 -8.13
C SER A 143 16.91 -0.89 -7.19
N PHE A 144 17.01 -1.19 -5.89
CA PHE A 144 17.55 -0.24 -4.91
C PHE A 144 19.02 0.12 -5.20
N LYS A 145 19.82 -0.84 -5.69
CA LYS A 145 21.21 -0.58 -6.07
C LYS A 145 21.29 0.33 -7.30
N LEU A 146 20.44 0.09 -8.31
CA LEU A 146 20.39 0.89 -9.53
C LEU A 146 19.99 2.34 -9.25
N GLU A 147 19.03 2.55 -8.36
CA GLU A 147 18.59 3.87 -7.91
C GLU A 147 19.49 4.50 -6.83
N GLN A 148 20.57 3.82 -6.42
CA GLN A 148 21.50 4.27 -5.37
C GLN A 148 20.81 4.56 -4.02
N LEU A 149 19.80 3.76 -3.68
CA LEU A 149 19.02 3.87 -2.46
C LEU A 149 19.48 2.86 -1.39
N PRO A 150 19.31 3.18 -0.09
CA PRO A 150 19.64 2.25 0.99
C PRO A 150 18.92 0.91 0.83
N THR A 151 19.68 -0.18 0.96
CA THR A 151 19.17 -1.53 0.74
C THR A 151 18.75 -2.24 2.02
N THR A 152 18.80 -1.59 3.20
CA THR A 152 18.40 -2.22 4.47
C THR A 152 16.88 -2.26 4.57
N ARG A 153 16.29 -3.40 4.20
CA ARG A 153 14.85 -3.69 4.26
C ARG A 153 14.64 -5.15 4.66
N THR A 154 13.41 -5.53 5.00
CA THR A 154 13.04 -6.94 5.12
C THR A 154 12.87 -7.54 3.72
N TYR A 155 13.67 -8.56 3.40
CA TYR A 155 13.60 -9.27 2.12
C TYR A 155 13.14 -10.71 2.29
N ILE A 156 12.40 -11.19 1.32
CA ILE A 156 12.02 -12.58 1.14
C ILE A 156 12.97 -13.19 0.09
N PRO A 157 13.74 -14.23 0.44
CA PRO A 157 14.57 -14.94 -0.52
C PRO A 157 13.69 -15.84 -1.40
N ILE A 158 13.81 -15.66 -2.72
CA ILE A 158 13.04 -16.42 -3.72
C ILE A 158 13.99 -16.68 -4.89
N ASP A 159 14.29 -17.96 -5.15
CA ASP A 159 15.11 -18.42 -6.28
C ASP A 159 16.40 -17.60 -6.51
N GLY A 160 17.25 -17.52 -5.48
CA GLY A 160 18.52 -16.78 -5.53
C GLY A 160 18.41 -15.25 -5.54
N LYS A 161 17.19 -14.70 -5.57
CA LYS A 161 16.91 -13.27 -5.53
C LYS A 161 16.27 -12.84 -4.22
N LEU A 162 16.29 -11.53 -3.95
CA LEU A 162 15.76 -10.93 -2.73
C LEU A 162 14.68 -9.92 -3.08
N TYR A 163 13.48 -10.10 -2.54
CA TYR A 163 12.33 -9.25 -2.84
C TYR A 163 11.76 -8.63 -1.58
N THR A 164 11.29 -7.39 -1.67
CA THR A 164 10.54 -6.73 -0.59
C THR A 164 9.14 -6.37 -1.07
N GLY A 165 8.20 -6.24 -0.12
CA GLY A 165 6.83 -5.84 -0.42
C GLY A 165 6.73 -4.35 -0.79
N SER A 166 5.58 -3.96 -1.31
CA SER A 166 5.30 -2.59 -1.76
C SER A 166 4.33 -1.84 -0.83
N THR A 167 4.08 -0.58 -1.16
CA THR A 167 3.12 0.30 -0.48
C THR A 167 1.80 0.46 -1.24
N ILE A 168 1.61 -0.25 -2.36
CA ILE A 168 0.36 -0.24 -3.15
C ILE A 168 -0.15 -1.66 -3.31
N TYR A 169 -1.42 -1.85 -2.94
CA TYR A 169 -2.12 -3.13 -2.98
C TYR A 169 -3.40 -2.98 -3.78
N TYR A 170 -3.78 -4.02 -4.51
CA TYR A 170 -5.01 -4.01 -5.28
C TYR A 170 -5.90 -5.19 -4.93
N VAL A 171 -7.21 -4.91 -4.90
CA VAL A 171 -8.27 -5.88 -4.68
C VAL A 171 -9.38 -5.62 -5.68
N ARG A 172 -9.73 -6.61 -6.50
CA ARG A 172 -10.85 -6.51 -7.45
C ARG A 172 -12.19 -6.52 -6.74
N ARG A 173 -12.42 -7.49 -5.86
CA ARG A 173 -13.71 -7.74 -5.21
C ARG A 173 -13.53 -7.94 -3.73
N PHE A 174 -14.00 -6.99 -2.94
CA PHE A 174 -13.83 -7.04 -1.49
C PHE A 174 -14.67 -8.11 -0.79
N LYS A 175 -15.80 -8.52 -1.37
CA LYS A 175 -16.59 -9.63 -0.83
C LYS A 175 -15.76 -10.93 -0.72
N ASP A 176 -14.82 -11.13 -1.64
CA ASP A 176 -13.93 -12.29 -1.62
C ASP A 176 -12.87 -12.12 -0.52
N LEU A 177 -12.48 -10.88 -0.18
CA LEU A 177 -11.59 -10.60 0.95
C LEU A 177 -12.20 -10.96 2.30
N LEU A 178 -13.50 -10.74 2.51
CA LEU A 178 -14.16 -11.09 3.78
C LEU A 178 -14.01 -12.58 4.09
N ALA A 179 -14.22 -13.43 3.08
CA ALA A 179 -14.08 -14.88 3.23
C ALA A 179 -12.65 -15.32 3.59
N ILE A 180 -11.64 -14.58 3.11
CA ILE A 180 -10.23 -14.90 3.34
C ILE A 180 -9.58 -14.04 4.44
N THR A 181 -10.33 -13.16 5.09
CA THR A 181 -9.81 -12.22 6.10
C THR A 181 -9.01 -12.91 7.20
N PRO A 182 -9.44 -14.06 7.78
CA PRO A 182 -8.63 -14.78 8.75
C PRO A 182 -7.28 -15.26 8.20
N LYS A 183 -7.26 -15.72 6.94
CA LYS A 183 -6.03 -16.17 6.27
C LYS A 183 -5.09 -15.00 6.00
N LEU A 184 -5.61 -13.88 5.51
CA LEU A 184 -4.84 -12.65 5.30
C LEU A 184 -4.28 -12.09 6.61
N ALA A 185 -5.06 -12.14 7.70
CA ALA A 185 -4.59 -11.74 9.02
C ALA A 185 -3.42 -12.62 9.50
N LYS A 186 -3.47 -13.94 9.26
CA LYS A 186 -2.37 -14.86 9.55
C LYS A 186 -1.12 -14.51 8.74
N LEU A 187 -1.25 -14.35 7.42
CA LEU A 187 -0.13 -13.98 6.53
C LEU A 187 0.49 -12.63 6.92
N ARG A 188 -0.34 -11.64 7.27
CA ARG A 188 0.14 -10.32 7.72
C ARG A 188 0.95 -10.39 9.01
N LYS A 189 0.59 -11.27 9.95
CA LYS A 189 1.35 -11.44 11.21
C LYS A 189 2.78 -11.94 10.96
N VAL A 190 2.94 -12.90 10.05
CA VAL A 190 4.25 -13.51 9.75
C VAL A 190 5.01 -12.78 8.64
N ARG A 191 4.45 -11.72 8.02
CA ARG A 191 5.02 -11.04 6.85
C ARG A 191 6.46 -10.53 7.03
N LYS A 192 6.89 -10.27 8.27
CA LYS A 192 8.23 -9.78 8.59
C LYS A 192 9.22 -10.93 8.86
N SER A 193 8.76 -12.18 8.84
CA SER A 193 9.55 -13.40 8.94
C SER A 193 9.42 -14.20 7.63
N PRO A 194 10.38 -14.06 6.70
CA PRO A 194 10.33 -14.73 5.40
C PRO A 194 10.11 -16.24 5.48
N GLU A 195 10.80 -16.91 6.41
CA GLU A 195 10.69 -18.35 6.62
C GLU A 195 9.27 -18.75 7.04
N GLN A 196 8.72 -18.09 8.06
CA GLN A 196 7.35 -18.34 8.54
C GLN A 196 6.30 -17.97 7.48
N LEU A 197 6.55 -16.95 6.67
CA LEU A 197 5.67 -16.56 5.57
C LEU A 197 5.63 -17.66 4.51
N LEU A 198 6.79 -18.13 4.04
CA LEU A 198 6.89 -19.20 3.04
C LEU A 198 6.30 -20.53 3.57
N GLU A 199 6.56 -20.86 4.83
CA GLU A 199 5.94 -22.01 5.51
C GLU A 199 4.42 -21.86 5.59
N THR A 200 3.93 -20.69 6.00
CA THR A 200 2.48 -20.43 6.10
C THR A 200 1.78 -20.54 4.75
N ILE A 201 2.45 -20.15 3.66
CA ILE A 201 1.94 -20.29 2.30
C ILE A 201 2.03 -21.75 1.80
N GLY A 202 2.90 -22.55 2.40
CA GLY A 202 3.16 -23.93 1.99
C GLY A 202 4.09 -24.01 0.78
N CYS A 203 5.03 -23.07 0.65
CA CYS A 203 5.96 -22.99 -0.48
C CYS A 203 7.41 -22.80 -0.01
N SER A 204 8.09 -23.89 0.35
CA SER A 204 9.55 -23.89 0.52
C SER A 204 10.23 -24.16 -0.83
N GLY A 205 11.12 -23.26 -1.28
CA GLY A 205 11.97 -23.50 -2.44
C GLY A 205 11.31 -23.34 -3.81
N LEU A 206 10.27 -22.49 -3.92
CA LEU A 206 9.63 -22.17 -5.21
C LEU A 206 10.10 -20.81 -5.75
N ASP A 207 10.03 -20.66 -7.07
CA ASP A 207 10.13 -19.37 -7.75
C ASP A 207 8.88 -18.50 -7.52
N LEU A 208 8.86 -17.28 -8.06
CA LEU A 208 7.72 -16.36 -7.92
C LEU A 208 6.41 -16.97 -8.45
N ALA A 209 6.46 -17.74 -9.54
CA ALA A 209 5.28 -18.36 -10.13
C ALA A 209 4.70 -19.47 -9.22
N GLY A 210 5.56 -20.26 -8.59
CA GLY A 210 5.16 -21.27 -7.61
C GLY A 210 4.60 -20.66 -6.32
N ILE A 211 5.18 -19.55 -5.84
CA ILE A 211 4.63 -18.79 -4.70
C ILE A 211 3.26 -18.20 -5.07
N GLN A 212 3.12 -17.60 -6.26
CA GLN A 212 1.84 -17.07 -6.74
C GLN A 212 0.75 -18.15 -6.79
N SER A 213 1.09 -19.32 -7.33
CA SER A 213 0.18 -20.46 -7.43
C SER A 213 -0.22 -20.97 -6.05
N SER A 214 0.72 -21.02 -5.11
CA SER A 214 0.49 -21.47 -3.74
C SER A 214 -0.37 -20.48 -2.95
N LEU A 215 -0.11 -19.17 -3.09
CA LEU A 215 -0.96 -18.11 -2.54
C LEU A 215 -2.39 -18.18 -3.07
N SER A 216 -2.54 -18.32 -4.40
CA SER A 216 -3.86 -18.43 -5.02
C SER A 216 -4.63 -19.63 -4.50
N ARG A 217 -3.97 -20.80 -4.39
CA ARG A 217 -4.56 -22.02 -3.81
C ARG A 217 -4.91 -21.85 -2.34
N GLN A 218 -4.03 -21.27 -1.54
CA GLN A 218 -4.25 -21.08 -0.11
C GLN A 218 -5.42 -20.13 0.17
N LEU A 219 -5.53 -19.05 -0.60
CA LEU A 219 -6.59 -18.06 -0.45
C LEU A 219 -7.89 -18.49 -1.16
N GLY A 220 -7.81 -19.31 -2.20
CA GLY A 220 -8.98 -19.71 -3.01
C GLY A 220 -9.45 -18.62 -3.97
N ILE A 221 -8.55 -17.72 -4.37
CA ILE A 221 -8.79 -16.58 -5.26
C ILE A 221 -7.61 -16.38 -6.20
N ASN A 222 -7.80 -15.69 -7.32
CA ASN A 222 -6.70 -15.43 -8.25
C ASN A 222 -5.78 -14.33 -7.71
N VAL A 223 -4.54 -14.66 -7.38
CA VAL A 223 -3.50 -13.72 -6.94
C VAL A 223 -2.47 -13.57 -8.06
N GLN A 224 -2.11 -12.33 -8.39
CA GLN A 224 -0.97 -12.02 -9.23
C GLN A 224 0.13 -11.37 -8.40
N LEU A 225 1.36 -11.87 -8.57
CA LEU A 225 2.58 -11.22 -8.09
C LEU A 225 3.21 -10.45 -9.26
N CYS A 226 3.50 -9.18 -9.04
CA CYS A 226 4.14 -8.30 -10.01
C CYS A 226 5.48 -7.82 -9.47
N VAL A 227 6.53 -7.85 -10.27
CA VAL A 227 7.82 -7.26 -9.90
C VAL A 227 7.90 -5.86 -10.50
N SER A 228 8.08 -4.85 -9.64
CA SER A 228 8.25 -3.47 -10.04
C SER A 228 9.74 -3.14 -10.19
N PRO A 229 10.14 -2.40 -11.25
CA PRO A 229 11.50 -1.90 -11.37
C PRO A 229 11.79 -0.75 -10.39
N HIS A 230 10.75 -0.13 -9.79
CA HIS A 230 10.87 1.08 -8.98
C HIS A 230 11.15 0.76 -7.51
N ALA A 231 12.36 1.08 -7.04
CA ALA A 231 12.80 0.86 -5.67
C ALA A 231 11.91 1.58 -4.64
N ARG A 232 11.55 2.84 -4.94
CA ARG A 232 10.71 3.69 -4.09
C ARG A 232 9.30 3.13 -3.83
N LEU A 233 8.79 2.23 -4.67
CA LEU A 233 7.52 1.52 -4.40
C LEU A 233 7.60 0.61 -3.17
N GLY A 234 8.79 0.11 -2.84
CA GLY A 234 9.08 -0.72 -1.68
C GLY A 234 9.51 0.07 -0.44
N MET A 235 9.35 1.40 -0.45
CA MET A 235 9.77 2.27 0.63
C MET A 235 8.58 2.93 1.33
N ASP A 236 8.55 2.76 2.64
CA ASP A 236 7.69 3.44 3.60
C ASP A 236 8.53 4.06 4.72
N VAL A 237 7.94 5.01 5.45
CA VAL A 237 8.56 5.62 6.63
C VAL A 237 8.00 4.99 7.89
N ASP A 238 8.63 3.95 8.43
CA ASP A 238 8.08 3.15 9.53
C ASP A 238 8.87 3.26 10.83
N LYS A 239 10.13 3.73 10.76
CA LYS A 239 11.06 3.89 11.89
C LYS A 239 11.84 5.22 11.79
N PRO A 240 12.50 5.68 12.88
CA PRO A 240 13.23 6.95 12.87
C PRO A 240 14.25 7.08 11.72
N LEU A 241 15.01 6.02 11.43
CA LEU A 241 15.96 6.00 10.31
C LEU A 241 15.28 6.15 8.94
N ASP A 242 14.04 5.66 8.77
CA ASP A 242 13.30 5.85 7.53
C ASP A 242 12.85 7.32 7.39
N LEU A 243 12.53 7.98 8.51
CA LEU A 243 12.16 9.40 8.52
C LEU A 243 13.37 10.28 8.18
N GLU A 244 14.54 9.99 8.75
CA GLU A 244 15.79 10.64 8.38
C GLU A 244 16.08 10.48 6.89
N LEU A 245 15.91 9.26 6.36
CA LEU A 245 16.08 8.99 4.94
C LEU A 245 15.06 9.77 4.07
N ALA A 246 13.80 9.88 4.52
CA ALA A 246 12.80 10.66 3.81
C ALA A 246 13.13 12.15 3.77
N ILE A 247 13.66 12.70 4.87
CA ILE A 247 14.16 14.09 4.95
C ILE A 247 15.35 14.28 4.00
N GLN A 248 16.24 13.30 3.86
CA GLN A 248 17.38 13.39 2.95
C GLN A 248 17.01 13.29 1.47
N LEU A 249 16.05 12.44 1.12
CA LEU A 249 15.76 12.09 -0.28
C LEU A 249 14.62 12.90 -0.92
N LEU A 250 13.74 13.50 -0.11
CA LEU A 250 12.57 14.23 -0.61
C LEU A 250 12.82 15.73 -0.55
N ASP A 251 12.38 16.42 -1.59
CA ASP A 251 12.45 17.89 -1.64
C ASP A 251 11.37 18.54 -0.78
N SER A 252 11.59 19.81 -0.43
CA SER A 252 10.52 20.72 -0.01
C SER A 252 9.53 20.91 -1.15
N ILE A 253 8.23 20.83 -0.87
CA ILE A 253 7.16 21.04 -1.84
C ILE A 253 6.70 22.50 -1.81
#